data_AF-A0A7K4JWU9-F1
#
_entry.id   AF-A0A7K4JWU9-F1
#
_cell.length_a   1.000
_cell.length_b   1.000
_cell.length_c   1.000
_cell.angle_alpha   90.00
_cell.angle_beta   90.00
_cell.angle_gamma   90.00
#
_symmetry.space_group_name_H-M   'P 1'
#
loop_
_entity.id
_entity.type
_entity.pdbx_description
1 polymer ?
#
loop_
_entity_poly.entity_id
_entity_poly.type
_entity_poly.pdbx_seq_one_letter_code
_entity_poly.pdbx_strand_id
1 'polypeptide(L)'
;VGRLLELHILKLVALYTVWVALQEVSLMNFLLVLLWAFAMPYCRFRHMASCLSTVWTCIIIVCKMLYQLKIVDPSEYSSNCTQPQPNGTNLSPEELLNSTLYRGPVDPANWFGIRKGFPNLGYIQVREGDPGCSGSRGASVGILSTLLAAQNHLQVLLLLVFEAVVYRRQAYYRKQFQLVAPVTETIFEDVSREQLDHGLLSCAKYFLNYFYYKF
;
A
#
# COMPACT_ATOMS: atom_id res chain seq x y z
N VAL A 1 -0.58 24.74 -9.27
CA VAL A 1 -0.13 23.47 -8.65
C VAL A 1 -1.09 22.95 -7.59
N GLY A 2 -1.51 23.75 -6.59
CA GLY A 2 -2.45 23.30 -5.55
C GLY A 2 -3.77 22.72 -6.08
N ARG A 3 -4.39 23.36 -7.08
CA ARG A 3 -5.64 22.89 -7.71
C ARG A 3 -5.48 21.55 -8.45
N LEU A 4 -4.37 21.37 -9.17
CA LEU A 4 -4.03 20.11 -9.83
C LEU A 4 -3.90 18.97 -8.80
N LEU A 5 -3.21 19.25 -7.69
CA LEU A 5 -3.05 18.28 -6.60
C LEU A 5 -4.41 17.91 -5.98
N GLU A 6 -5.32 18.85 -5.74
CA GLU A 6 -6.68 18.57 -5.21
C GLU A 6 -7.42 17.53 -6.06
N LEU A 7 -7.35 17.67 -7.38
CA LEU A 7 -8.10 16.85 -8.31
C LEU A 7 -7.44 15.51 -8.59
N HIS A 8 -6.10 15.43 -8.54
CA HIS A 8 -5.35 14.24 -8.92
C HIS A 8 -4.83 13.42 -7.75
N ILE A 9 -4.78 13.98 -6.53
CA ILE A 9 -4.26 13.27 -5.37
C ILE A 9 -5.02 11.98 -5.10
N LEU A 10 -6.35 11.98 -5.27
CA LEU A 10 -7.18 10.80 -5.05
C LEU A 10 -6.85 9.67 -6.04
N LYS A 11 -6.60 10.01 -7.31
CA LYS A 11 -6.21 9.03 -8.35
C LYS A 11 -4.82 8.47 -8.07
N LEU A 12 -3.88 9.31 -7.64
CA LEU A 12 -2.53 8.89 -7.26
C LEU A 12 -2.56 7.94 -6.06
N VAL A 13 -3.39 8.22 -5.05
CA VAL A 13 -3.57 7.34 -3.89
C VAL A 13 -4.15 6.00 -4.29
N ALA A 14 -5.22 5.98 -5.09
CA ALA A 14 -5.79 4.74 -5.59
C ALA A 14 -4.77 3.91 -6.39
N LEU A 15 -4.07 4.52 -7.35
CA LEU A 15 -3.06 3.83 -8.16
C LEU A 15 -1.92 3.27 -7.31
N TYR A 16 -1.42 4.04 -6.35
CA TYR A 16 -0.33 3.61 -5.48
C TYR A 16 -0.76 2.46 -4.55
N THR A 17 -1.97 2.51 -3.98
CA THR A 17 -2.50 1.42 -3.14
C THR A 17 -2.66 0.11 -3.91
N VAL A 18 -3.12 0.19 -5.16
CA VAL A 18 -3.20 -0.98 -6.05
C VAL A 18 -1.80 -1.51 -6.39
N TRP A 19 -0.85 -0.63 -6.71
CA TRP A 19 0.54 -1.01 -6.96
C TRP A 19 1.16 -1.77 -5.77
N VAL A 20 0.98 -1.26 -4.55
CA VAL A 20 1.45 -1.93 -3.32
C VAL A 20 0.79 -3.30 -3.12
N ALA A 21 -0.50 -3.41 -3.40
CA ALA A 21 -1.22 -4.68 -3.30
C ALA A 21 -0.77 -5.73 -4.35
N LEU A 22 -0.27 -5.29 -5.50
CA LEU A 22 0.31 -6.17 -6.51
C LEU A 22 1.72 -6.64 -6.13
N GLN A 23 2.51 -5.79 -5.49
CA GLN A 23 3.86 -6.14 -5.03
C GLN A 23 3.80 -7.17 -3.87
N GLU A 24 2.85 -7.00 -2.96
CA GLU A 24 2.61 -7.92 -1.84
C GLU A 24 1.15 -8.39 -1.85
N VAL A 25 0.89 -9.52 -2.51
CA VAL A 25 -0.46 -10.11 -2.53
C VAL A 25 -0.77 -10.68 -1.15
N SER A 26 -1.78 -10.11 -0.48
CA SER A 26 -2.26 -10.57 0.83
C SER A 26 -3.71 -10.21 1.07
N LEU A 27 -4.36 -10.96 1.96
CA LEU A 27 -5.75 -10.70 2.35
C LEU A 27 -5.93 -9.31 2.97
N MET A 28 -4.96 -8.85 3.76
CA MET A 28 -5.02 -7.53 4.40
C MET A 28 -4.94 -6.39 3.37
N ASN A 29 -4.16 -6.55 2.30
CA ASN A 29 -4.06 -5.58 1.21
C ASN A 29 -5.28 -5.59 0.29
N PHE A 30 -5.93 -6.75 0.12
CA PHE A 30 -7.16 -6.86 -0.67
C PHE A 30 -8.27 -5.93 -0.14
N LEU A 31 -8.39 -5.77 1.18
CA LEU A 31 -9.35 -4.85 1.79
C LEU A 31 -9.08 -3.37 1.43
N LEU A 32 -7.80 -2.98 1.32
CA LEU A 32 -7.44 -1.64 0.83
C LEU A 32 -7.85 -1.46 -0.63
N VAL A 33 -7.58 -2.45 -1.49
CA VAL A 33 -7.97 -2.40 -2.91
C VAL A 33 -9.48 -2.28 -3.04
N LEU A 34 -10.25 -3.04 -2.25
CA LEU A 34 -11.71 -3.00 -2.26
C LEU A 34 -12.25 -1.62 -1.85
N LEU A 35 -11.72 -1.03 -0.77
CA LEU A 35 -12.08 0.33 -0.35
C LEU A 35 -11.85 1.36 -1.46
N TRP A 36 -10.69 1.32 -2.13
CA TRP A 36 -10.36 2.26 -3.19
C TRP A 36 -11.12 1.99 -4.50
N ALA A 37 -11.41 0.73 -4.83
CA ALA A 37 -12.25 0.36 -5.97
C ALA A 37 -13.67 0.94 -5.86
N PHE A 38 -14.23 0.99 -4.64
CA PHE A 38 -15.53 1.65 -4.41
C PHE A 38 -15.43 3.17 -4.27
N ALA A 39 -14.32 3.71 -3.75
CA ALA A 39 -14.14 5.16 -3.60
C ALA A 39 -14.04 5.92 -4.93
N MET A 40 -13.49 5.28 -5.97
CA MET A 40 -13.32 5.87 -7.30
C MET A 40 -14.66 6.22 -8.00
N PRO A 41 -15.62 5.28 -8.13
CA PRO A 41 -16.92 5.55 -8.74
C PRO A 41 -17.85 6.37 -7.82
N TYR A 42 -17.80 6.19 -6.50
CA TYR A 42 -18.74 6.83 -5.59
C TYR A 42 -18.12 8.01 -4.83
N CYS A 43 -18.32 9.24 -5.34
CA CYS A 43 -17.74 10.47 -4.78
C CYS A 43 -18.04 10.71 -3.29
N ARG A 44 -19.23 10.30 -2.81
CA ARG A 44 -19.64 10.48 -1.41
C ARG A 44 -18.80 9.64 -0.43
N PHE A 45 -18.30 8.48 -0.88
CA PHE A 45 -17.53 7.57 -0.04
C PHE A 45 -16.03 7.88 0.00
N ARG A 46 -15.54 8.81 -0.84
CA ARG A 46 -14.11 9.16 -0.92
C ARG A 46 -13.50 9.54 0.43
N HIS A 47 -14.18 10.42 1.17
CA HIS A 47 -13.69 10.84 2.48
C HIS A 47 -13.71 9.69 3.51
N MET A 48 -14.79 8.90 3.51
CA MET A 48 -14.89 7.73 4.39
C MET A 48 -13.81 6.69 4.07
N ALA A 49 -13.54 6.44 2.79
CA ALA A 49 -12.52 5.51 2.33
C ALA A 49 -11.10 5.95 2.73
N SER A 50 -10.77 7.25 2.64
CA SER A 50 -9.48 7.78 3.14
C SER A 50 -9.33 7.54 4.65
N CYS A 51 -10.38 7.83 5.44
CA CYS A 51 -10.35 7.60 6.89
C CYS A 51 -10.22 6.10 7.24
N LEU A 52 -11.03 5.24 6.62
CA LEU A 52 -11.01 3.79 6.85
C LEU A 52 -9.68 3.18 6.41
N SER A 53 -9.14 3.58 5.26
CA SER A 53 -7.85 3.09 4.77
C SER A 53 -6.70 3.54 5.66
N THR A 54 -6.76 4.73 6.26
CA THR A 54 -5.76 5.20 7.24
C THR A 54 -5.76 4.32 8.48
N VAL A 55 -6.94 4.09 9.09
CA VAL A 55 -7.07 3.22 10.27
C VAL A 55 -6.62 1.79 9.95
N TRP A 56 -7.04 1.26 8.80
CA TRP A 56 -6.66 -0.08 8.37
C TRP A 56 -5.16 -0.23 8.12
N THR A 57 -4.54 0.77 7.49
CA THR A 57 -3.08 0.77 7.26
C THR A 57 -2.32 0.81 8.59
N CYS A 58 -2.79 1.60 9.56
CA CYS A 58 -2.22 1.60 10.92
C CYS A 58 -2.32 0.22 11.58
N ILE A 59 -3.47 -0.47 11.45
CA ILE A 59 -3.63 -1.84 11.95
C ILE A 59 -2.62 -2.79 11.28
N ILE A 60 -2.47 -2.73 9.95
CA ILE A 60 -1.50 -3.56 9.22
C ILE A 60 -0.07 -3.32 9.73
N ILE A 61 0.32 -2.05 9.90
CA ILE A 61 1.65 -1.69 10.40
C ILE A 61 1.86 -2.25 11.81
N VAL A 62 0.91 -2.07 12.73
CA VAL A 62 1.01 -2.60 14.09
C VAL A 62 1.09 -4.14 14.08
N CYS A 63 0.25 -4.82 13.30
CA CYS A 63 0.30 -6.28 13.16
C CYS A 63 1.67 -6.75 12.62
N LYS A 64 2.19 -6.08 11.59
CA LYS A 64 3.52 -6.37 11.04
C LYS A 64 4.65 -6.09 12.04
N MET A 65 4.52 -5.09 12.89
CA MET A 65 5.52 -4.80 13.93
C MET A 65 5.48 -5.82 15.07
N LEU A 66 4.29 -6.19 15.53
CA LEU A 66 4.10 -7.15 16.63
C LEU A 66 4.59 -8.55 16.25
N TYR A 67 4.37 -9.01 15.02
CA TYR A 67 4.81 -10.33 14.57
C TYR A 67 6.34 -10.50 14.52
N GLN A 68 7.09 -9.41 14.54
CA GLN A 68 8.55 -9.43 14.49
C GLN A 68 9.17 -9.60 15.88
N LEU A 69 8.35 -9.53 16.94
CA LEU A 69 8.80 -9.81 18.30
C LEU A 69 9.25 -11.27 18.42
N LYS A 70 10.27 -11.50 19.24
CA LYS A 70 10.85 -12.83 19.45
C LYS A 70 9.87 -13.83 20.07
N ILE A 71 8.78 -13.37 20.67
CA ILE A 71 7.76 -14.22 21.29
C ILE A 71 6.91 -15.02 20.28
N VAL A 72 6.85 -14.57 19.02
CA VAL A 72 6.03 -15.23 17.99
C VAL A 72 6.91 -16.11 17.13
N ASP A 73 6.96 -17.42 17.38
CA ASP A 73 7.78 -18.35 16.61
C ASP A 73 6.97 -19.14 15.56
N PRO A 74 7.24 -18.95 14.25
CA PRO A 74 6.47 -19.59 13.18
C PRO A 74 6.53 -21.12 13.19
N SER A 75 7.57 -21.71 13.78
CA SER A 75 7.74 -23.16 13.82
C SER A 75 6.71 -23.88 14.70
N GLU A 76 6.12 -23.20 15.68
CA GLU A 76 5.05 -23.79 16.51
C GLU A 76 3.71 -23.86 15.77
N TYR A 77 3.48 -22.94 14.82
CA TYR A 77 2.19 -22.79 14.12
C TYR A 77 2.23 -23.29 12.68
N SER A 78 3.42 -23.54 12.13
CA SER A 78 3.57 -24.03 10.77
C SER A 78 3.04 -25.45 10.63
N SER A 79 2.12 -25.67 9.71
CA SER A 79 1.55 -26.99 9.45
C SER A 79 2.27 -27.64 8.27
N ASN A 80 2.66 -28.91 8.44
CA ASN A 80 3.17 -29.71 7.34
C ASN A 80 2.01 -30.39 6.61
N CYS A 81 1.89 -30.18 5.30
CA CYS A 81 0.85 -30.79 4.49
C CYS A 81 1.28 -32.20 4.05
N THR A 82 0.47 -33.21 4.33
CA THR A 82 0.74 -34.60 3.92
C THR A 82 0.62 -34.74 2.40
N GLN A 83 1.63 -35.33 1.76
CA GLN A 83 1.63 -35.57 0.33
C GLN A 83 0.48 -36.52 -0.07
N PRO A 84 -0.31 -36.19 -1.11
CA PRO A 84 -1.37 -37.06 -1.58
C PRO A 84 -0.81 -38.31 -2.27
N GLN A 85 -1.62 -39.38 -2.30
CA GLN A 85 -1.27 -40.59 -3.03
C GLN A 85 -1.17 -40.32 -4.55
N PRO A 86 -0.26 -40.98 -5.28
CA PRO A 86 -0.06 -40.75 -6.71
C PRO A 86 -1.30 -41.05 -7.58
N ASN A 87 -2.22 -41.88 -7.10
CA ASN A 87 -3.48 -42.19 -7.80
C ASN A 87 -4.58 -41.12 -7.56
N GLY A 88 -4.37 -40.17 -6.65
CA GLY A 88 -5.38 -39.17 -6.27
C GLY A 88 -5.26 -37.83 -7.00
N THR A 89 -4.16 -37.58 -7.72
CA THR A 89 -3.89 -36.30 -8.39
C THR A 89 -3.27 -36.52 -9.77
N ASN A 90 -3.64 -35.68 -10.75
CA ASN A 90 -3.08 -35.71 -12.11
C ASN A 90 -1.70 -35.04 -12.24
N LEU A 91 -1.03 -34.73 -11.12
CA LEU A 91 0.24 -34.01 -11.08
C LEU A 91 1.42 -34.98 -10.96
N SER A 92 2.53 -34.67 -11.61
CA SER A 92 3.74 -35.47 -11.46
C SER A 92 4.36 -35.27 -10.06
N PRO A 93 5.10 -36.25 -9.52
CA PRO A 93 5.72 -36.14 -8.19
C PRO A 93 6.69 -34.96 -8.06
N GLU A 94 7.36 -34.62 -9.17
CA GLU A 94 8.31 -33.49 -9.28
C GLU A 94 7.62 -32.12 -9.30
N GLU A 95 6.47 -31.99 -9.97
CA GLU A 95 5.62 -30.79 -9.93
C GLU A 95 5.03 -30.57 -8.53
N LEU A 96 4.69 -31.67 -7.87
CA LEU A 96 4.09 -31.66 -6.55
C LEU A 96 5.11 -31.19 -5.49
N LEU A 97 6.35 -31.68 -5.52
CA LEU A 97 7.43 -31.18 -4.64
C LEU A 97 7.85 -29.73 -4.95
N ASN A 98 7.67 -29.26 -6.19
CA ASN A 98 7.90 -27.85 -6.54
C ASN A 98 6.75 -26.92 -6.10
N SER A 99 5.60 -27.47 -5.71
CA SER A 99 4.45 -26.70 -5.29
C SER A 99 4.67 -26.07 -3.91
N THR A 100 4.09 -24.87 -3.70
CA THR A 100 4.17 -24.13 -2.44
C THR A 100 3.67 -24.90 -1.22
N LEU A 101 2.76 -25.85 -1.42
CA LEU A 101 2.13 -26.62 -0.34
C LEU A 101 3.01 -27.78 0.17
N TYR A 102 3.80 -28.41 -0.69
CA TYR A 102 4.54 -29.65 -0.38
C TYR A 102 6.06 -29.48 -0.36
N ARG A 103 6.57 -28.29 -0.72
CA ARG A 103 7.99 -27.95 -0.65
C ARG A 103 8.50 -27.83 0.80
N GLY A 104 7.64 -27.50 1.75
CA GLY A 104 8.00 -27.27 3.14
C GLY A 104 6.80 -26.92 4.03
N PRO A 105 7.02 -26.71 5.33
CA PRO A 105 5.96 -26.37 6.26
C PRO A 105 5.33 -25.00 5.89
N VAL A 106 4.00 -24.97 5.82
CA VAL A 106 3.24 -23.78 5.41
C VAL A 106 2.86 -23.00 6.65
N ASP A 107 3.20 -21.71 6.67
CA ASP A 107 2.76 -20.75 7.69
C ASP A 107 1.40 -20.14 7.26
N PRO A 108 0.31 -20.37 8.02
CA PRO A 108 -0.99 -19.76 7.72
C PRO A 108 -0.96 -18.22 7.72
N ALA A 109 -0.08 -17.60 8.52
CA ALA A 109 0.05 -16.15 8.60
C ALA A 109 0.54 -15.51 7.29
N ASN A 110 1.23 -16.29 6.46
CA ASN A 110 1.71 -15.86 5.15
C ASN A 110 0.54 -15.46 4.22
N TRP A 111 -0.61 -16.14 4.31
CA TRP A 111 -1.80 -15.82 3.52
C TRP A 111 -2.39 -14.45 3.88
N PHE A 112 -2.31 -14.10 5.17
CA PHE A 112 -2.69 -12.78 5.67
C PHE A 112 -1.66 -11.69 5.35
N GLY A 113 -0.52 -12.02 4.73
CA GLY A 113 0.53 -11.06 4.38
C GLY A 113 1.48 -10.74 5.52
N ILE A 114 1.51 -11.59 6.55
CA ILE A 114 2.41 -11.44 7.69
C ILE A 114 3.57 -12.41 7.50
N ARG A 115 4.79 -11.88 7.42
CA ARG A 115 6.02 -12.66 7.25
C ARG A 115 7.03 -12.24 8.31
N LYS A 116 7.62 -13.20 9.02
CA LYS A 116 8.73 -12.92 9.95
C LYS A 116 9.99 -12.67 9.13
N GLY A 117 10.51 -11.45 9.21
CA GLY A 117 11.71 -11.03 8.50
C GLY A 117 12.94 -11.51 9.24
N PHE A 118 13.33 -12.76 9.05
CA PHE A 118 14.59 -13.25 9.58
C PHE A 118 15.73 -12.72 8.70
N PRO A 119 16.66 -11.91 9.22
CA PRO A 119 17.97 -11.83 8.59
C PRO A 119 18.62 -13.21 8.76
N ASN A 120 19.07 -13.74 7.63
CA ASN A 120 19.81 -14.98 7.48
C ASN A 120 21.18 -14.99 8.22
N LEU A 121 21.43 -14.06 9.14
CA LEU A 121 22.69 -13.89 9.86
C LEU A 121 22.65 -14.39 11.31
N GLY A 122 21.49 -14.83 11.80
CA GLY A 122 21.37 -15.41 13.15
C GLY A 122 21.86 -16.86 13.24
N TYR A 123 21.86 -17.61 12.13
CA TYR A 123 22.24 -19.03 12.13
C TYR A 123 23.70 -19.29 11.79
N ILE A 124 24.42 -18.32 11.22
CA ILE A 124 25.88 -18.45 11.01
C ILE A 124 26.65 -18.15 12.31
N GLN A 125 26.08 -17.34 13.21
CA GLN A 125 26.76 -16.88 14.42
C GLN A 125 26.64 -17.83 15.62
N VAL A 126 25.87 -18.92 15.53
CA VAL A 126 25.71 -19.91 16.63
C VAL A 126 26.79 -21.00 16.61
N ARG A 127 27.73 -20.98 15.65
CA ARG A 127 28.87 -21.92 15.63
C ARG A 127 30.12 -21.45 16.36
N GLU A 128 30.23 -20.18 16.76
CA GLU A 128 31.35 -19.70 17.57
C GLU A 128 30.81 -19.30 18.94
N GLY A 129 31.14 -20.08 19.97
CA GLY A 129 30.65 -19.89 21.33
C GLY A 129 31.12 -18.56 21.92
N ASP A 130 30.17 -17.74 22.37
CA ASP A 130 30.42 -16.74 23.42
C ASP A 130 29.09 -16.26 24.05
N PRO A 131 28.86 -16.49 25.35
CA PRO A 131 27.69 -15.98 26.08
C PRO A 131 28.06 -14.63 26.72
N GLY A 132 27.98 -13.52 25.99
CA GLY A 132 28.42 -12.26 26.59
C GLY A 132 27.91 -10.93 26.05
N CYS A 133 27.59 -10.77 24.76
CA CYS A 133 27.28 -9.44 24.23
C CYS A 133 26.47 -9.48 22.92
N SER A 134 25.14 -9.64 22.97
CA SER A 134 24.29 -9.55 21.76
C SER A 134 22.95 -8.83 21.98
N GLY A 135 22.96 -7.79 22.83
CA GLY A 135 21.78 -6.95 23.08
C GLY A 135 21.52 -5.89 22.00
N SER A 136 22.56 -5.15 21.58
CA SER A 136 22.36 -3.95 20.75
C SER A 136 22.40 -4.16 19.23
N ARG A 137 23.06 -5.19 18.71
CA ARG A 137 23.18 -5.39 17.25
C ARG A 137 21.98 -6.13 16.62
N GLY A 138 21.28 -6.96 17.40
CA GLY A 138 20.06 -7.62 16.94
C GLY A 138 18.87 -6.67 16.76
N ALA A 139 18.81 -5.58 17.54
CA ALA A 139 17.79 -4.55 17.41
C ALA A 139 17.93 -3.78 16.09
N SER A 140 19.14 -3.35 15.71
CA SER A 140 19.38 -2.58 14.49
C SER A 140 19.06 -3.36 13.20
N VAL A 141 19.31 -4.68 13.19
CA VAL A 141 19.02 -5.54 12.03
C VAL A 141 17.52 -5.90 11.95
N GLY A 142 16.86 -6.12 13.10
CA GLY A 142 15.41 -6.28 13.16
C GLY A 142 14.64 -5.00 12.76
N ILE A 143 15.17 -3.82 13.12
CA ILE A 143 14.62 -2.53 12.69
C ILE A 143 14.75 -2.37 11.16
N LEU A 144 15.86 -2.80 10.55
CA LEU A 144 16.03 -2.72 9.09
C LEU A 144 15.09 -3.68 8.34
N SER A 145 14.90 -4.91 8.82
CA SER A 145 13.97 -5.87 8.21
C SER A 145 12.50 -5.50 8.42
N THR A 146 12.14 -4.95 9.58
CA THR A 146 10.80 -4.39 9.85
C THR A 146 10.53 -3.13 9.02
N LEU A 147 11.52 -2.23 8.88
CA LEU A 147 11.41 -1.05 8.02
C LEU A 147 11.21 -1.47 6.57
N LEU A 148 12.00 -2.41 6.04
CA LEU A 148 11.85 -2.89 4.67
C LEU A 148 10.48 -3.58 4.45
N ALA A 149 10.03 -4.37 5.42
CA ALA A 149 8.76 -5.09 5.36
C ALA A 149 7.52 -4.19 5.53
N ALA A 150 7.65 -3.05 6.21
CA ALA A 150 6.57 -2.07 6.40
C ALA A 150 6.72 -0.83 5.49
N GLN A 151 7.78 -0.72 4.71
CA GLN A 151 8.10 0.47 3.91
C GLN A 151 6.96 0.83 2.94
N ASN A 152 6.39 -0.18 2.30
CA ASN A 152 5.29 -0.02 1.36
C ASN A 152 4.04 0.53 2.06
N HIS A 153 3.65 -0.07 3.18
CA HIS A 153 2.49 0.37 3.99
C HIS A 153 2.71 1.76 4.62
N LEU A 154 3.94 2.08 5.02
CA LEU A 154 4.30 3.40 5.53
C LEU A 154 4.20 4.47 4.44
N GLN A 155 4.62 4.17 3.22
CA GLN A 155 4.45 5.08 2.07
C GLN A 155 2.96 5.28 1.74
N VAL A 156 2.13 4.24 1.82
CA VAL A 156 0.66 4.38 1.68
C VAL A 156 0.12 5.32 2.76
N LEU A 157 0.49 5.11 4.03
CA LEU A 157 0.07 5.98 5.13
C LEU A 157 0.52 7.42 4.93
N LEU A 158 1.77 7.65 4.53
CA LEU A 158 2.31 8.97 4.24
C LEU A 158 1.53 9.66 3.12
N LEU A 159 1.17 8.91 2.07
CA LEU A 159 0.40 9.43 0.94
C LEU A 159 -1.03 9.80 1.35
N LEU A 160 -1.67 9.01 2.22
CA LEU A 160 -2.98 9.32 2.82
C LEU A 160 -2.91 10.58 3.70
N VAL A 161 -1.87 10.71 4.52
CA VAL A 161 -1.65 11.92 5.31
C VAL A 161 -1.41 13.13 4.40
N PHE A 162 -0.66 12.97 3.33
CA PHE A 162 -0.42 14.03 2.35
C PHE A 162 -1.72 14.46 1.65
N GLU A 163 -2.60 13.53 1.30
CA GLU A 163 -3.95 13.82 0.80
C GLU A 163 -4.75 14.70 1.77
N ALA A 164 -4.81 14.32 3.05
CA ALA A 164 -5.47 15.13 4.08
C ALA A 164 -4.83 16.52 4.27
N VAL A 165 -3.50 16.62 4.16
CA VAL A 165 -2.77 17.90 4.24
C VAL A 165 -3.12 18.80 3.05
N VAL A 166 -3.16 18.27 1.83
CA VAL A 166 -3.56 19.02 0.63
C VAL A 166 -4.98 19.58 0.81
N TYR A 167 -5.94 18.73 1.21
CA TYR A 167 -7.32 19.16 1.45
C TYR A 167 -7.42 20.22 2.54
N ARG A 168 -6.76 20.05 3.69
CA ARG A 168 -6.79 21.03 4.78
C ARG A 168 -6.13 22.34 4.41
N ARG A 169 -5.00 22.31 3.70
CA ARG A 169 -4.32 23.52 3.21
C ARG A 169 -5.22 24.32 2.28
N GLN A 170 -5.97 23.64 1.41
CA GLN A 170 -6.90 24.31 0.49
C GLN A 170 -8.14 24.84 1.18
N ALA A 171 -8.69 24.12 2.16
CA ALA A 171 -9.78 24.62 2.99
C ALA A 171 -9.35 25.88 3.76
N TYR A 172 -8.14 25.88 4.34
CA TYR A 172 -7.57 27.04 5.02
C TYR A 172 -7.40 28.23 4.07
N TYR A 173 -6.81 28.01 2.90
CA TYR A 173 -6.62 29.05 1.88
C TYR A 173 -7.96 29.67 1.44
N ARG A 174 -8.98 28.84 1.19
CA ARG A 174 -10.33 29.32 0.84
C ARG A 174 -10.95 30.19 1.93
N LYS A 175 -10.78 29.80 3.20
CA LYS A 175 -11.31 30.56 4.34
C LYS A 175 -10.60 31.91 4.52
N GLN A 176 -9.28 31.93 4.33
CA GLN A 176 -8.48 33.15 4.49
C GLN A 176 -8.82 34.22 3.42
N PHE A 177 -9.04 33.79 2.18
CA PHE A 177 -9.32 34.69 1.05
C PHE A 177 -10.81 34.80 0.69
N GLN A 178 -11.71 34.23 1.52
CA GLN A 178 -13.17 34.16 1.28
C GLN A 178 -13.54 33.66 -0.12
N LEU A 179 -12.83 32.65 -0.61
CA LEU A 179 -13.06 32.05 -1.91
C LEU A 179 -14.15 30.98 -1.84
N VAL A 180 -15.08 31.00 -2.79
CA VAL A 180 -16.12 29.97 -2.94
C VAL A 180 -15.49 28.67 -3.47
N ALA A 181 -16.01 27.51 -3.04
CA ALA A 181 -15.58 26.24 -3.61
C ALA A 181 -15.94 26.21 -5.11
N PRO A 182 -14.98 25.93 -6.01
CA PRO A 182 -15.27 25.88 -7.44
C PRO A 182 -16.34 24.83 -7.75
N VAL A 183 -17.35 25.21 -8.52
CA VAL A 183 -18.41 24.30 -8.98
C VAL A 183 -17.86 23.35 -10.07
N THR A 184 -16.79 23.74 -10.75
CA THR A 184 -16.14 22.98 -11.82
C THR A 184 -14.84 22.32 -11.35
N GLU A 185 -14.69 21.03 -11.65
CA GLU A 185 -13.46 20.24 -11.44
C GLU A 185 -12.35 20.57 -12.48
N THR A 186 -12.22 21.83 -12.86
CA THR A 186 -11.21 22.32 -13.81
C THR A 186 -9.99 22.90 -13.09
N ILE A 187 -8.83 22.87 -13.75
CA ILE A 187 -7.56 23.38 -13.23
C ILE A 187 -7.44 24.89 -13.43
N PHE A 188 -7.91 25.39 -14.58
CA PHE A 188 -7.99 26.82 -14.92
C PHE A 188 -9.44 27.22 -15.19
N GLU A 189 -10.00 28.13 -14.38
CA GLU A 189 -11.37 28.64 -14.59
C GLU A 189 -11.43 29.65 -15.75
N ASP A 190 -10.33 30.35 -16.04
CA ASP A 190 -10.28 31.44 -17.03
C ASP A 190 -10.31 30.99 -18.49
N VAL A 191 -10.44 29.69 -18.77
CA VAL A 191 -10.30 29.12 -20.12
C VAL A 191 -11.62 28.53 -20.58
N SER A 192 -12.31 29.29 -21.42
CA SER A 192 -13.53 28.90 -22.12
C SER A 192 -13.23 28.31 -23.51
N ARG A 193 -14.21 27.64 -24.11
CA ARG A 193 -14.11 27.10 -25.48
C ARG A 193 -13.85 28.20 -26.53
N GLU A 194 -14.32 29.41 -26.28
CA GLU A 194 -14.14 30.57 -27.17
C GLU A 194 -12.68 31.03 -27.21
N GLN A 195 -11.93 30.85 -26.12
CA GLN A 195 -10.51 31.23 -26.04
C GLN A 195 -9.55 30.19 -26.64
N LEU A 196 -10.06 29.06 -27.14
CA LEU A 196 -9.26 27.99 -27.73
C LEU A 196 -8.44 28.49 -28.93
N ASP A 197 -9.06 29.33 -29.78
CA ASP A 197 -8.50 29.75 -31.07
C ASP A 197 -7.58 30.98 -30.97
N HIS A 198 -7.46 31.57 -29.78
CA HIS A 198 -6.65 32.77 -29.55
C HIS A 198 -5.14 32.51 -29.46
N GLY A 199 -4.69 31.25 -29.35
CA GLY A 199 -3.27 30.91 -29.39
C GLY A 199 -2.90 29.56 -28.78
N LEU A 200 -1.65 29.13 -29.02
CA LEU A 200 -1.15 27.83 -28.60
C LEU A 200 -1.19 27.60 -27.07
N LEU A 201 -0.93 28.66 -26.29
CA LEU A 201 -0.95 28.59 -24.83
C LEU A 201 -2.38 28.37 -24.29
N SER A 202 -3.37 29.08 -24.83
CA SER A 202 -4.78 28.92 -24.44
C SER A 202 -5.32 27.56 -24.88
N CYS A 203 -4.92 27.10 -26.06
CA CYS A 203 -5.19 25.75 -26.55
C CYS A 203 -4.62 24.67 -25.61
N ALA A 204 -3.36 24.79 -25.20
CA ALA A 204 -2.74 23.84 -24.26
C ALA A 204 -3.45 23.82 -22.89
N LYS A 205 -3.84 24.99 -22.35
CA LYS A 205 -4.62 25.07 -21.10
C LYS A 205 -6.00 24.43 -21.23
N TYR A 206 -6.68 24.62 -22.36
CA TYR A 206 -7.98 23.99 -22.63
C TYR A 206 -7.84 22.47 -22.70
N PHE A 207 -6.83 21.96 -23.40
CA PHE A 207 -6.57 20.52 -23.43
C PHE A 207 -6.28 19.99 -22.04
N LEU A 208 -5.44 20.63 -21.23
CA LEU A 208 -5.19 20.15 -19.86
C LEU A 208 -6.45 20.06 -18.98
N ASN A 209 -7.43 20.94 -19.18
CA ASN A 209 -8.72 20.88 -18.48
C ASN A 209 -9.66 19.79 -19.02
N TYR A 210 -9.77 19.67 -20.35
CA TYR A 210 -10.83 18.88 -21.01
C TYR A 210 -10.32 17.67 -21.79
N PHE A 211 -9.04 17.30 -21.66
CA PHE A 211 -8.44 16.18 -22.38
C PHE A 211 -9.26 14.90 -22.21
N TYR A 212 -9.48 14.48 -20.96
CA TYR A 212 -10.22 13.26 -20.62
C TYR A 212 -11.74 13.37 -20.84
N TYR A 213 -12.27 14.59 -20.98
CA TYR A 213 -13.68 14.79 -21.30
C TYR A 213 -13.94 14.61 -22.81
N LYS A 214 -12.94 14.94 -23.64
CA LYS A 214 -13.09 14.95 -25.10
C LYS A 214 -12.53 13.69 -25.77
N PHE A 215 -11.47 13.10 -25.23
CA PHE A 215 -10.84 11.86 -25.67
C PHE A 215 -10.99 10.78 -24.61
#